data_AF-A0AA45XNG3-F1
#
_entry.id   AF-A0AA45XNG3-F1
#
_cell.length_a   1.000
_cell.length_b   1.000
_cell.length_c   1.000
_cell.angle_alpha   90.00
_cell.angle_beta   90.00
_cell.angle_gamma   90.00
#
_symmetry.space_group_name_H-M   'P 1'
#
loop_
_entity.id
_entity.type
_entity.pdbx_description
1 polymer ?
#
loop_
_entity_poly.entity_id
_entity_poly.type
_entity_poly.pdbx_seq_one_letter_code
_entity_poly.pdbx_strand_id
1 'polypeptide(L)'
;MPRTHDGCDVESSSADWRLDCEARHLLRLDGYPYVDAHGCWTRIGPRRHRQQYLQRVQVARGHAERDRLAAAALRIWHATASHAETEM
;
A
#
# COMPACT_ATOMS: atom_id res chain seq x y z
N MET A 1 -32.29 -15.65 -10.62
CA MET A 1 -31.51 -14.64 -9.88
C MET A 1 -30.04 -14.89 -10.16
N PRO A 2 -29.36 -14.08 -11.00
CA PRO A 2 -27.93 -14.24 -11.19
C PRO A 2 -27.25 -13.72 -9.91
N ARG A 3 -26.41 -14.54 -9.28
CA ARG A 3 -25.63 -14.14 -8.12
C ARG A 3 -24.60 -13.13 -8.61
N THR A 4 -24.68 -11.90 -8.14
CA THR A 4 -23.61 -10.92 -8.31
C THR A 4 -22.38 -11.50 -7.64
N HIS A 5 -21.42 -11.94 -8.45
CA HIS A 5 -20.11 -12.36 -7.98
C HIS A 5 -19.36 -11.07 -7.64
N ASP A 6 -19.64 -10.52 -6.46
CA ASP A 6 -18.76 -9.55 -5.83
C ASP A 6 -17.42 -10.26 -5.74
N GLY A 7 -16.39 -9.81 -6.44
CA GLY A 7 -15.09 -10.48 -6.64
C GLY A 7 -14.24 -10.70 -5.37
N CYS A 8 -14.88 -11.13 -4.30
CA CYS A 8 -14.38 -11.47 -2.98
C CYS A 8 -14.17 -12.99 -2.81
N ASP A 9 -14.30 -13.79 -3.87
CA ASP A 9 -13.83 -15.18 -3.86
C ASP A 9 -12.34 -15.22 -4.20
N VAL A 10 -11.53 -14.89 -3.20
CA VAL A 10 -10.17 -15.40 -3.15
C VAL A 10 -10.12 -16.29 -1.92
N GLU A 11 -9.90 -17.58 -2.14
CA GLU A 11 -9.37 -18.53 -1.18
C GLU A 11 -8.00 -18.02 -0.67
N SER A 12 -8.01 -16.93 0.09
CA SER A 12 -6.82 -16.28 0.60
C SER A 12 -6.46 -16.99 1.89
N SER A 13 -5.30 -17.63 1.89
CA SER A 13 -4.63 -17.96 3.14
C SER A 13 -4.65 -16.73 4.06
N SER A 14 -4.71 -16.94 5.38
CA SER A 14 -4.76 -15.83 6.34
C SER A 14 -3.59 -14.84 6.19
N ALA A 15 -2.53 -15.21 5.46
CA ALA A 15 -1.40 -14.34 5.16
C ALA A 15 -1.63 -13.45 3.93
N ASP A 16 -2.22 -14.00 2.85
CA ASP A 16 -2.40 -13.26 1.59
C ASP A 16 -3.39 -12.11 1.73
N TRP A 17 -4.51 -12.32 2.45
CA TRP A 17 -5.46 -11.23 2.70
C TRP A 17 -4.84 -10.12 3.56
N ARG A 18 -4.00 -10.47 4.55
CA ARG A 18 -3.32 -9.48 5.39
C ARG A 18 -2.36 -8.66 4.57
N LEU A 19 -1.58 -9.31 3.70
CA LEU A 19 -0.65 -8.64 2.81
C LEU A 19 -1.36 -7.67 1.87
N ASP A 20 -2.50 -8.08 1.32
CA ASP A 20 -3.31 -7.25 0.43
C ASP A 20 -3.94 -6.05 1.16
N CYS A 21 -4.46 -6.24 2.37
CA CYS A 21 -4.91 -5.14 3.23
C CYS A 21 -3.78 -4.17 3.58
N GLU A 22 -2.59 -4.69 3.94
CA GLU A 22 -1.40 -3.90 4.25
C GLU A 22 -0.92 -3.12 3.01
N ALA A 23 -0.99 -3.72 1.82
CA ALA A 23 -0.65 -3.07 0.56
C ALA A 23 -1.62 -1.92 0.22
N ARG A 24 -2.93 -2.10 0.42
CA ARG A 24 -3.91 -0.99 0.28
C ARG A 24 -3.65 0.12 1.29
N HIS A 25 -3.30 -0.24 2.53
CA HIS A 25 -2.94 0.74 3.55
C HIS A 25 -1.70 1.55 3.12
N LEU A 26 -0.66 0.88 2.62
CA LEU A 26 0.55 1.52 2.10
C LEU A 26 0.22 2.55 1.01
N LEU A 27 -0.66 2.22 0.06
CA LEU A 27 -1.06 3.15 -1.01
C LEU A 27 -1.84 4.36 -0.47
N ARG A 28 -2.65 4.16 0.58
CA ARG A 28 -3.43 5.23 1.24
C ARG A 28 -2.61 6.14 2.14
N LEU A 29 -1.34 5.82 2.43
CA LEU A 29 -0.47 6.70 3.20
C LEU A 29 -0.27 8.03 2.47
N ASP A 30 -0.81 9.10 3.05
CA ASP A 30 -0.63 10.48 2.61
C ASP A 30 0.51 11.15 3.39
N GLY A 31 0.90 12.35 2.97
CA GLY A 31 1.89 13.15 3.67
C GLY A 31 1.45 13.64 5.04
N TYR A 32 2.41 13.94 5.91
CA TYR A 32 2.16 14.47 7.25
C TYR A 32 3.10 15.64 7.57
N PRO A 33 2.68 16.61 8.42
CA PRO A 33 3.55 17.68 8.89
C PRO A 33 4.54 17.16 9.94
N TYR A 34 5.78 17.62 9.88
CA TYR A 34 6.87 17.25 10.76
C TYR A 34 7.71 18.47 11.10
N VAL A 35 8.15 18.58 12.35
CA VAL A 35 9.08 19.62 12.79
C VAL A 35 10.49 19.06 12.67
N ASP A 36 11.34 19.72 11.88
CA ASP A 36 12.73 19.31 11.73
C ASP A 36 13.59 19.64 12.97
N ALA A 37 14.85 19.23 12.95
CA ALA A 37 15.79 19.47 14.05
C ALA A 37 16.07 20.97 14.33
N HIS A 38 15.71 21.86 13.40
CA HIS A 38 15.85 23.31 13.53
C HIS A 38 14.55 23.99 13.99
N GLY A 39 13.48 23.23 14.23
CA GLY A 39 12.18 23.77 14.65
C GLY A 39 11.30 24.23 13.48
N CYS A 40 11.68 23.96 12.23
CA CYS A 40 10.91 24.35 11.06
C CYS A 40 9.83 23.32 10.72
N TRP A 41 8.60 23.78 10.49
CA TRP A 41 7.52 22.95 9.99
C TRP A 41 7.75 22.58 8.52
N THR A 42 7.96 21.29 8.27
CA THR A 42 8.12 20.69 6.95
C THR A 42 7.01 19.68 6.69
N ARG A 43 6.61 19.50 5.42
CA ARG A 43 5.66 18.44 5.04
C ARG A 43 6.42 17.27 4.43
N ILE A 44 6.24 16.09 5.01
CA ILE A 44 6.69 14.83 4.39
C ILE A 44 5.66 14.46 3.33
N GLY A 45 6.09 14.33 2.07
CA GLY A 45 5.20 13.91 0.99
C GLY A 45 4.82 12.42 1.06
N PRO A 46 3.74 12.00 0.38
CA PRO A 46 3.23 10.62 0.40
C PRO A 46 4.30 9.60 0.00
N ARG A 47 5.11 9.92 -1.02
CA ARG A 47 6.20 9.05 -1.49
C ARG A 47 7.21 8.74 -0.39
N ARG A 48 7.62 9.77 0.37
CA ARG A 48 8.60 9.61 1.45
C ARG A 48 7.99 8.87 2.63
N HIS A 49 6.71 9.11 2.94
CA HIS A 49 6.00 8.36 3.98
C HIS A 49 5.91 6.85 3.65
N ARG A 50 5.54 6.51 2.41
CA ARG A 50 5.53 5.12 1.93
C ARG A 50 6.90 4.45 2.01
N GLN A 51 7.96 5.16 1.63
CA GLN A 51 9.33 4.65 1.74
C GLN A 51 9.74 4.39 3.20
N GLN A 52 9.41 5.30 4.13
CA GLN A 52 9.67 5.09 5.56
C GLN A 52 8.91 3.87 6.11
N TYR A 53 7.68 3.65 5.65
CA TYR A 53 6.91 2.46 6.03
C TYR A 53 7.60 1.18 5.56
N LEU A 54 8.01 1.11 4.28
CA LEU A 54 8.71 -0.05 3.73
C LEU A 54 10.05 -0.32 4.44
N GLN A 55 10.77 0.74 4.85
CA GLN A 55 11.98 0.59 5.66
C GLN A 55 11.67 -0.02 7.03
N ARG A 56 10.58 0.38 7.69
CA ARG A 56 10.14 -0.23 8.96
C ARG A 56 9.77 -1.70 8.80
N VAL A 57 9.06 -2.05 7.73
CA VAL A 57 8.74 -3.45 7.40
C VAL A 57 10.01 -4.26 7.17
N GLN A 58 10.98 -3.71 6.44
CA GLN A 58 12.27 -4.36 6.22
C GLN A 58 13.01 -4.63 7.54
N VAL A 59 13.06 -3.65 8.44
CA VAL A 59 13.72 -3.80 9.75
C VAL A 59 12.98 -4.83 10.63
N ALA A 60 11.65 -4.83 10.61
CA ALA A 60 10.85 -5.68 11.50
C ALA A 60 10.67 -7.13 10.99
N ARG A 61 10.54 -7.31 9.66
CA ARG A 61 10.15 -8.59 9.03
C ARG A 61 11.13 -9.07 7.95
N GLY A 62 12.14 -8.27 7.61
CA GLY A 62 13.17 -8.60 6.63
C GLY A 62 12.85 -8.15 5.19
N HIS A 63 13.85 -8.31 4.33
CA HIS A 63 13.79 -7.88 2.92
C HIS A 63 12.73 -8.61 2.11
N ALA A 64 12.58 -9.93 2.30
CA ALA A 64 11.62 -10.74 1.56
C ALA A 64 10.18 -10.24 1.76
N GLU A 65 9.82 -9.90 3.00
CA GLU A 65 8.46 -9.45 3.32
C GLU A 65 8.20 -8.02 2.81
N ARG A 66 9.20 -7.14 2.89
CA ARG A 66 9.16 -5.82 2.24
C ARG A 66 8.88 -5.95 0.74
N ASP A 67 9.57 -6.87 0.06
CA ASP A 67 9.45 -7.03 -1.39
C ASP A 67 8.10 -7.61 -1.79
N ARG A 68 7.56 -8.56 -1.01
CA ARG A 68 6.19 -9.05 -1.20
C ARG A 68 5.16 -7.94 -1.05
N LEU A 69 5.29 -7.10 -0.02
CA LEU A 69 4.40 -5.97 0.22
C LEU A 69 4.49 -4.93 -0.91
N ALA A 70 5.71 -4.58 -1.33
CA ALA A 70 5.93 -3.65 -2.44
C ALA A 70 5.34 -4.18 -3.76
N ALA A 71 5.54 -5.47 -4.06
CA ALA A 71 4.98 -6.11 -5.24
C ALA A 71 3.45 -6.17 -5.18
N ALA A 72 2.85 -6.45 -4.02
CA ALA A 72 1.40 -6.40 -3.83
C ALA A 72 0.84 -4.99 -4.06
N ALA A 73 1.48 -3.97 -3.49
CA ALA A 73 1.07 -2.58 -3.69
C ALA A 73 1.17 -2.13 -5.15
N LEU A 74 2.24 -2.53 -5.87
CA LEU A 74 2.38 -2.26 -7.31
C LEU A 74 1.28 -2.93 -8.13
N ARG A 75 0.94 -4.19 -7.84
CA ARG A 75 -0.17 -4.90 -8.51
C ARG A 75 -1.50 -4.17 -8.31
N ILE A 76 -1.81 -3.77 -7.08
CA ILE A 76 -3.04 -3.01 -6.78
C ILE A 76 -3.02 -1.67 -7.52
N TRP A 77 -1.91 -0.94 -7.48
CA TRP A 77 -1.77 0.34 -8.17
C TRP A 77 -2.07 0.22 -9.67
N HIS A 78 -1.45 -0.76 -10.34
CA HIS A 78 -1.70 -1.01 -11.76
C HIS A 78 -3.15 -1.38 -12.05
N ALA A 79 -3.78 -2.21 -11.21
CA ALA A 79 -5.19 -2.56 -11.37
C ALA A 79 -6.13 -1.35 -11.17
N THR A 80 -5.81 -0.45 -10.24
CA THR A 80 -6.59 0.78 -10.04
C THR A 80 -6.37 1.81 -11.14
N ALA A 81 -5.17 1.87 -11.71
CA ALA A 81 -4.84 2.81 -12.78
C ALA A 81 -5.53 2.42 -14.09
N SER A 82 -5.57 1.14 -14.44
CA SER A 82 -6.23 0.64 -15.66
C SER A 82 -7.76 0.77 -15.61
N HIS A 83 -8.36 0.71 -14.42
CA HIS A 83 -9.78 1.00 -14.25
C HIS A 83 -10.12 2.47 -14.56
N ALA A 84 -9.25 3.41 -14.20
CA ALA A 84 -9.47 4.84 -14.45
C ALA A 84 -9.39 5.19 -15.95
N GLU A 85 -8.67 4.41 -16.76
CA GLU A 85 -8.56 4.62 -18.21
C GLU A 85 -9.77 4.10 -18.99
N THR A 86 -10.58 3.22 -18.40
CA THR A 86 -11.74 2.60 -19.06
C THR A 86 -13.04 3.40 -18.86
N GLU A 87 -13.06 4.33 -17.90
CA GLU A 87 -14.22 5.19 -17.59
C GLU A 87 -14.15 6.59 -18.23
N MET A 88 -13.19 6.82 -19.14
CA MET A 88 -12.96 8.08 -19.85
C MET A 88 -13.22 7.94 -21.34
#